data_AF-A0A2J7R6D8-F1
#
_entry.id   AF-A0A2J7R6D8-F1
#
_cell.length_a   1.000
_cell.length_b   1.000
_cell.length_c   1.000
_cell.angle_alpha   90.00
_cell.angle_beta   90.00
_cell.angle_gamma   90.00
#
_symmetry.space_group_name_H-M   'P 1'
#
loop_
_entity.id
_entity.type
_entity.pdbx_description
1 polymer ?
#
loop_
_entity_poly.entity_id
_entity_poly.type
_entity_poly.pdbx_seq_one_letter_code
_entity_poly.pdbx_strand_id
1 'polypeptide(L)'
;MRTVAAEGLCKLLLNDRIKSPNLVSHLLIMWYNPVTEGDVYLRQMLGAFFTTLAYDSQNGQEALEQAFLPTLRTLFQAPVTSPLVEVDQDSVVRLLLNLTRPDINKSSVHNNLAVALCNEILLDSDPYNIQVLLRALTQLQLVLDDEIVLQNISTVVEKVAESIKDRSCLRYIHKFQHMLASGKFSLTRSGTTANMETPTGSSVITNVDQQTVNSPEVICCCLSKVT
;
A
#
# COMPACT_ATOMS: atom_id res chain seq x y z
N MET A 1 -7.35 -15.52 -23.93
CA MET A 1 -5.94 -15.86 -23.58
C MET A 1 -5.38 -14.96 -22.47
N ARG A 2 -5.42 -13.63 -22.61
CA ARG A 2 -4.89 -12.67 -21.60
C ARG A 2 -5.35 -12.99 -20.16
N THR A 3 -6.66 -13.13 -19.97
CA THR A 3 -7.29 -13.34 -18.67
C THR A 3 -6.83 -14.64 -17.99
N VAL A 4 -6.86 -15.75 -18.73
CA VAL A 4 -6.42 -17.07 -18.22
C VAL A 4 -4.92 -17.07 -17.88
N ALA A 5 -4.10 -16.42 -18.70
CA ALA A 5 -2.67 -16.30 -18.43
C ALA A 5 -2.41 -15.45 -17.17
N ALA A 6 -3.07 -14.30 -17.04
CA ALA A 6 -2.97 -13.45 -15.85
C ALA A 6 -3.40 -14.21 -14.59
N GLU A 7 -4.52 -14.92 -14.65
CA GLU A 7 -5.02 -15.72 -13.54
C GLU A 7 -4.02 -16.81 -13.09
N GLY A 8 -3.41 -17.52 -14.05
CA GLY A 8 -2.37 -18.49 -13.77
C GLY A 8 -1.14 -17.87 -13.09
N LEU A 9 -0.69 -16.72 -13.57
CA LEU A 9 0.44 -15.98 -12.99
C LEU A 9 0.15 -15.50 -11.56
N CYS A 10 -1.05 -14.95 -11.34
CA CYS A 10 -1.50 -14.56 -10.01
C CYS A 10 -1.53 -15.73 -9.03
N LYS A 11 -2.05 -16.89 -9.44
CA LYS A 11 -2.05 -18.10 -8.60
C LYS A 11 -0.64 -18.56 -8.26
N LEU A 12 0.29 -18.52 -9.22
CA LEU A 12 1.69 -18.87 -8.96
C LEU A 12 2.36 -17.90 -7.99
N LEU A 13 2.09 -16.59 -8.11
CA LEU A 13 2.60 -15.56 -7.20
C LEU A 13 2.04 -15.74 -5.78
N LEU A 14 0.73 -15.96 -5.62
CA LEU A 14 0.09 -16.15 -4.31
C LEU A 14 0.61 -17.39 -3.57
N ASN A 15 1.03 -18.42 -4.31
CA ASN A 15 1.58 -19.66 -3.75
C ASN A 15 3.12 -19.63 -3.65
N ASP A 16 3.74 -18.45 -3.78
CA ASP A 16 5.20 -18.25 -3.73
C ASP A 16 6.00 -19.16 -4.69
N ARG A 17 5.36 -19.67 -5.76
CA ARG A 17 6.01 -20.55 -6.75
C ARG A 17 6.89 -19.76 -7.72
N ILE A 18 6.54 -18.50 -7.93
CA ILE A 18 7.35 -17.51 -8.65
C ILE A 18 7.39 -16.23 -7.82
N LYS A 19 8.51 -15.52 -7.84
CA LYS A 19 8.69 -14.21 -7.20
C LYS A 19 9.33 -13.27 -8.21
N SER A 20 8.61 -12.23 -8.61
CA SER A 20 9.12 -11.24 -9.56
C SER A 20 8.39 -9.91 -9.37
N PRO A 21 9.07 -8.88 -8.85
CA PRO A 21 8.50 -7.53 -8.73
C PRO A 21 8.08 -6.95 -10.08
N ASN A 22 8.83 -7.27 -11.15
CA ASN A 22 8.48 -6.84 -12.51
C ASN A 22 7.18 -7.48 -12.99
N LEU A 23 6.91 -8.74 -12.62
CA LEU A 23 5.65 -9.40 -12.96
C LEU A 23 4.47 -8.77 -12.20
N VAL A 24 4.65 -8.49 -10.90
CA VAL A 24 3.64 -7.79 -10.09
C VAL A 24 3.36 -6.41 -10.70
N SER A 25 4.40 -5.68 -11.11
CA SER A 25 4.29 -4.42 -11.83
C SER A 25 3.51 -4.55 -13.14
N HIS A 26 3.80 -5.55 -13.96
CA HIS A 26 3.05 -5.79 -15.20
C HIS A 26 1.57 -6.10 -14.97
N LEU A 27 1.24 -6.83 -13.90
CA LEU A 27 -0.15 -7.09 -13.52
C LEU A 27 -0.86 -5.81 -13.05
N LEU A 28 -0.17 -4.92 -12.33
CA LEU A 28 -0.70 -3.61 -11.92
C LEU A 28 -0.99 -2.73 -13.15
N ILE A 29 -0.03 -2.65 -14.07
CA ILE A 29 -0.20 -1.92 -15.33
C ILE A 29 -1.36 -2.51 -16.14
N MET A 30 -1.48 -3.84 -16.20
CA MET A 30 -2.60 -4.50 -16.88
C MET A 30 -3.95 -4.16 -16.24
N TRP A 31 -3.99 -4.03 -14.91
CA TRP A 31 -5.22 -3.68 -14.20
C TRP A 31 -5.69 -2.25 -14.51
N TYR A 32 -4.75 -1.29 -14.56
CA TYR A 32 -5.04 0.12 -14.83
C TYR A 32 -5.14 0.48 -16.32
N ASN A 33 -4.66 -0.38 -17.22
CA ASN A 33 -4.69 -0.10 -18.65
C ASN A 33 -6.15 0.12 -19.14
N PRO A 34 -6.48 1.24 -19.80
CA PRO A 34 -7.82 1.48 -20.33
C PRO A 34 -8.31 0.40 -21.30
N VAL A 35 -7.40 -0.26 -22.03
CA VAL A 35 -7.73 -1.36 -22.95
C VAL A 35 -8.40 -2.54 -22.25
N THR A 36 -8.17 -2.73 -20.95
CA THR A 36 -8.77 -3.81 -20.15
C THR A 36 -10.07 -3.40 -19.47
N GLU A 37 -10.57 -2.18 -19.67
CA GLU A 37 -11.77 -1.67 -19.00
C GLU A 37 -13.03 -2.48 -19.29
N GLY A 38 -13.19 -2.98 -20.52
CA GLY A 38 -14.32 -3.84 -20.88
C GLY A 38 -14.25 -5.26 -20.31
N ASP A 39 -13.10 -5.72 -19.80
CA ASP A 39 -12.93 -7.05 -19.22
C ASP A 39 -13.15 -7.00 -17.70
N VAL A 40 -14.42 -7.00 -17.32
CA VAL A 40 -14.86 -6.89 -15.91
C VAL A 40 -14.28 -8.03 -15.07
N TYR A 41 -14.26 -9.26 -15.60
CA TYR A 41 -13.74 -10.42 -14.88
C TYR A 41 -12.24 -10.27 -14.61
N LEU A 42 -11.45 -9.87 -15.60
CA LEU A 42 -10.02 -9.60 -15.41
C LEU A 42 -9.77 -8.56 -14.32
N ARG A 43 -10.51 -7.44 -14.34
CA ARG A 43 -10.33 -6.37 -13.35
C ARG A 43 -10.71 -6.81 -11.94
N GLN A 44 -11.81 -7.55 -11.78
CA GLN A 44 -12.20 -8.10 -10.48
C GLN A 44 -11.19 -9.14 -9.98
N MET A 45 -10.72 -10.00 -10.87
CA MET A 45 -9.73 -11.03 -10.56
C MET A 45 -8.40 -10.42 -10.11
N LEU A 46 -7.91 -9.39 -10.81
CA LEU A 46 -6.70 -8.65 -10.43
C LEU A 46 -6.89 -7.89 -9.11
N GLY A 47 -8.03 -7.23 -8.90
CA GLY A 47 -8.32 -6.54 -7.64
C GLY A 47 -8.35 -7.50 -6.44
N ALA A 48 -8.98 -8.67 -6.61
CA ALA A 48 -8.97 -9.72 -5.60
C ALA A 48 -7.55 -10.23 -5.35
N PHE A 49 -6.79 -10.49 -6.43
CA PHE A 49 -5.39 -10.93 -6.33
C PHE A 49 -4.52 -9.95 -5.53
N PHE A 50 -4.55 -8.65 -5.83
CA PHE A 50 -3.71 -7.67 -5.14
C PHE A 50 -4.11 -7.50 -3.67
N THR A 51 -5.40 -7.62 -3.37
CA THR A 51 -5.89 -7.63 -1.98
C THR A 51 -5.36 -8.87 -1.26
N THR A 52 -5.57 -10.08 -1.78
CA THR A 52 -5.03 -11.31 -1.18
C THR A 52 -3.50 -11.27 -1.06
N LEU A 53 -2.80 -10.72 -2.06
CA LEU A 53 -1.35 -10.56 -2.00
C LEU A 53 -0.97 -9.65 -0.82
N ALA A 54 -1.62 -8.51 -0.63
CA ALA A 54 -1.30 -7.58 0.45
C ALA A 54 -1.59 -8.14 1.85
N TYR A 55 -2.74 -8.80 2.03
CA TYR A 55 -3.25 -9.20 3.34
C TYR A 55 -2.85 -10.61 3.76
N ASP A 56 -2.82 -11.57 2.83
CA ASP A 56 -2.68 -12.99 3.16
C ASP A 56 -1.29 -13.56 2.84
N SER A 57 -0.49 -12.88 1.99
CA SER A 57 0.85 -13.34 1.66
C SER A 57 1.91 -12.76 2.61
N GLN A 58 2.76 -13.64 3.13
CA GLN A 58 3.84 -13.27 4.05
C GLN A 58 4.79 -12.21 3.48
N ASN A 59 5.11 -12.28 2.18
CA ASN A 59 6.02 -11.35 1.52
C ASN A 59 5.29 -10.44 0.51
N GLY A 60 3.96 -10.37 0.59
CA GLY A 60 3.17 -9.68 -0.43
C GLY A 60 3.38 -8.16 -0.43
N GLN A 61 3.49 -7.56 0.76
CA GLN A 61 3.78 -6.12 0.86
C GLN A 61 5.19 -5.77 0.36
N GLU A 62 6.18 -6.64 0.59
CA GLU A 62 7.53 -6.48 0.02
C GLU A 62 7.49 -6.61 -1.51
N ALA A 63 6.73 -7.58 -2.04
CA ALA A 63 6.57 -7.73 -3.49
C ALA A 63 5.91 -6.50 -4.14
N LEU A 64 4.92 -5.90 -3.47
CA LEU A 64 4.26 -4.67 -3.89
C LEU A 64 5.19 -3.45 -3.80
N GLU A 65 5.97 -3.34 -2.71
CA GLU A 65 6.97 -2.30 -2.53
C GLU A 65 8.04 -2.34 -3.63
N GLN A 66 8.59 -3.53 -3.91
CA GLN A 66 9.56 -3.72 -4.98
C GLN A 66 8.97 -3.48 -6.39
N ALA A 67 7.65 -3.66 -6.56
CA ALA A 67 6.94 -3.39 -7.81
C ALA A 67 6.58 -1.90 -7.98
N PHE A 68 6.70 -1.08 -6.93
CA PHE A 68 6.24 0.31 -6.92
C PHE A 68 6.94 1.16 -7.99
N LEU A 69 8.27 1.26 -7.94
CA LEU A 69 9.04 2.07 -8.89
C LEU A 69 8.99 1.52 -10.33
N PRO A 70 9.13 0.20 -10.59
CA PRO A 70 8.93 -0.34 -11.94
C PRO A 70 7.58 0.04 -12.56
N THR A 71 6.52 0.08 -11.74
CA THR A 71 5.17 0.47 -12.19
C THR A 71 5.15 1.94 -12.59
N LEU A 72 5.63 2.83 -11.72
CA LEU A 72 5.65 4.26 -12.04
C LEU A 72 6.54 4.58 -13.24
N ARG A 73 7.72 3.97 -13.34
CA ARG A 73 8.61 4.14 -14.51
C ARG A 73 7.90 3.77 -15.81
N THR A 74 7.15 2.67 -15.81
CA THR A 74 6.37 2.25 -16.98
C THR A 74 5.32 3.29 -17.38
N LEU A 75 4.67 3.92 -16.39
CA LEU A 75 3.68 4.97 -16.63
C LEU A 75 4.34 6.28 -17.11
N PHE A 76 5.45 6.69 -16.50
CA PHE A 76 6.19 7.90 -16.87
C PHE A 76 6.81 7.80 -18.27
N GLN A 77 7.27 6.61 -18.66
CA GLN A 77 7.91 6.37 -19.96
C GLN A 77 6.90 6.01 -21.07
N ALA A 78 5.60 6.03 -20.78
CA ALA A 78 4.57 5.70 -21.76
C ALA A 78 4.56 6.74 -22.90
N PRO A 79 4.70 6.32 -24.17
CA PRO A 79 4.60 7.26 -25.29
C PRO A 79 3.18 7.80 -25.41
N VAL A 80 3.02 9.00 -25.99
CA VAL A 80 1.71 9.66 -26.20
C VAL A 80 0.68 8.83 -26.97
N THR A 81 1.14 7.84 -27.75
CA THR A 81 0.28 6.89 -28.49
C THR A 81 -0.19 5.70 -27.64
N SER A 82 0.37 5.53 -26.44
CA SER A 82 0.03 4.45 -25.53
C SER A 82 -1.24 4.82 -24.75
N PRO A 83 -2.18 3.87 -24.56
CA PRO A 83 -3.35 4.09 -23.70
C PRO A 83 -2.95 4.34 -22.23
N LEU A 84 -1.72 4.02 -21.83
CA LEU A 84 -1.24 4.24 -20.46
C LEU A 84 -1.13 5.73 -20.10
N VAL A 85 -1.17 6.64 -21.07
CA VAL A 85 -1.11 8.09 -20.82
C VAL A 85 -2.38 8.60 -20.14
N GLU A 86 -3.50 7.90 -20.31
CA GLU A 86 -4.78 8.23 -19.66
C GLU A 86 -4.82 7.80 -18.19
N VAL A 87 -3.84 7.01 -17.74
CA VAL A 87 -3.80 6.50 -16.37
C VAL A 87 -3.35 7.60 -15.41
N ASP A 88 -4.19 7.91 -14.43
CA ASP A 88 -3.82 8.78 -13.31
C ASP A 88 -2.80 8.10 -12.39
N GLN A 89 -1.55 8.58 -12.43
CA GLN A 89 -0.45 8.05 -11.64
C GLN A 89 -0.66 8.26 -10.14
N ASP A 90 -1.31 9.35 -9.72
CA ASP A 90 -1.61 9.58 -8.31
C ASP A 90 -2.60 8.55 -7.75
N SER A 91 -3.53 8.06 -8.57
CA SER A 91 -4.43 6.96 -8.19
C SER A 91 -3.69 5.62 -8.03
N VAL A 92 -2.71 5.33 -8.90
CA VAL A 92 -1.87 4.13 -8.79
C VAL A 92 -1.00 4.18 -7.54
N VAL A 93 -0.37 5.33 -7.26
CA VAL A 93 0.38 5.59 -6.03
C VAL A 93 -0.50 5.32 -4.81
N ARG A 94 -1.70 5.91 -4.78
CA ARG A 94 -2.60 5.81 -3.63
C ARG A 94 -3.03 4.36 -3.39
N LEU A 95 -3.34 3.60 -4.43
CA LEU A 95 -3.63 2.18 -4.33
C LEU A 95 -2.46 1.42 -3.71
N LEU A 96 -1.25 1.58 -4.26
CA LEU A 96 -0.08 0.84 -3.79
C LEU A 96 0.22 1.14 -2.33
N LEU A 97 0.21 2.42 -1.94
CA LEU A 97 0.40 2.83 -0.55
C LEU A 97 -0.68 2.28 0.38
N ASN A 98 -1.92 2.12 -0.10
CA ASN A 98 -3.00 1.50 0.67
C ASN A 98 -2.79 0.00 0.87
N LEU A 99 -2.25 -0.71 -0.13
CA LEU A 99 -1.96 -2.14 -0.05
C LEU A 99 -0.68 -2.44 0.75
N THR A 100 0.23 -1.47 0.87
CA THR A 100 1.49 -1.61 1.64
C THR A 100 1.46 -0.96 3.01
N ARG A 101 0.27 -0.59 3.53
CA ARG A 101 0.18 0.10 4.81
C ARG A 101 0.73 -0.77 5.95
N PRO A 102 1.44 -0.15 6.91
CA PRO A 102 2.04 -0.86 8.04
C PRO A 102 1.01 -1.51 8.97
N ASP A 103 -0.25 -1.08 8.97
CA ASP A 103 -1.30 -1.67 9.82
C ASP A 103 -1.74 -3.07 9.39
N ILE A 104 -1.46 -3.47 8.14
CA ILE A 104 -1.82 -4.79 7.61
C ILE A 104 -0.93 -5.88 8.21
N ASN A 105 0.40 -5.75 8.06
CA ASN A 105 1.38 -6.77 8.48
C ASN A 105 2.48 -6.25 9.42
N LYS A 106 2.29 -5.07 10.05
CA LYS A 106 3.32 -4.39 10.87
C LYS A 106 4.66 -4.25 10.15
N SER A 107 4.62 -4.14 8.82
CA SER A 107 5.81 -4.06 7.99
C SER A 107 6.33 -2.62 7.96
N SER A 108 7.63 -2.48 7.80
CA SER A 108 8.30 -1.18 7.63
C SER A 108 8.58 -0.86 6.15
N VAL A 109 7.83 -1.48 5.22
CA VAL A 109 8.07 -1.32 3.77
C VAL A 109 7.98 0.14 3.32
N HIS A 110 7.19 0.96 4.01
CA HIS A 110 7.13 2.41 3.74
C HIS A 110 8.43 3.16 4.08
N ASN A 111 9.25 2.66 5.01
CA ASN A 111 10.58 3.21 5.27
C ASN A 111 11.51 2.93 4.08
N ASN A 112 11.43 1.73 3.51
CA ASN A 112 12.16 1.37 2.29
C ASN A 112 11.69 2.21 1.10
N LEU A 113 10.37 2.38 0.92
CA LEU A 113 9.81 3.27 -0.10
C LEU A 113 10.28 4.71 0.08
N ALA A 114 10.40 5.24 1.31
CA ALA A 114 10.91 6.59 1.52
C ALA A 114 12.30 6.77 0.93
N VAL A 115 13.21 5.83 1.19
CA VAL A 115 14.57 5.84 0.64
C VAL A 115 14.55 5.65 -0.88
N ALA A 116 13.78 4.68 -1.38
CA ALA A 116 13.67 4.38 -2.80
C ALA A 116 13.13 5.57 -3.60
N LEU A 117 12.06 6.22 -3.12
CA LEU A 117 11.48 7.41 -3.73
C LEU A 117 12.45 8.59 -3.72
N CYS A 118 13.16 8.83 -2.61
CA CYS A 118 14.16 9.89 -2.56
C CYS A 118 15.30 9.66 -3.57
N ASN A 119 15.78 8.41 -3.67
CA ASN A 119 16.79 8.06 -4.68
C ASN A 119 16.24 8.23 -6.11
N GLU A 120 14.99 7.86 -6.36
CA GLU A 120 14.38 8.06 -7.68
C GLU A 120 14.28 9.56 -8.04
N ILE A 121 13.91 10.41 -7.09
CA ILE A 121 13.85 11.87 -7.27
C ILE A 121 15.23 12.45 -7.60
N LEU A 122 16.30 11.93 -6.99
CA LEU A 122 17.68 12.35 -7.28
C LEU A 122 18.16 11.93 -8.68
N LEU A 123 17.55 10.89 -9.26
CA LEU A 123 17.91 10.36 -10.58
C LEU A 123 17.07 10.94 -11.71
N ASP A 124 15.80 11.26 -11.44
CA ASP A 124 14.89 11.80 -12.45
C ASP A 124 15.15 13.29 -12.70
N SER A 125 15.03 13.70 -13.95
CA SER A 125 15.16 15.10 -14.38
C SER A 125 13.83 15.71 -14.81
N ASP A 126 12.78 14.91 -14.94
CA ASP A 126 11.45 15.35 -15.34
C ASP A 126 10.69 15.96 -14.15
N PRO A 127 10.31 17.26 -14.20
CA PRO A 127 9.61 17.92 -13.11
C PRO A 127 8.26 17.29 -12.75
N TYR A 128 7.55 16.70 -13.72
CA TYR A 128 6.26 16.06 -13.49
C TYR A 128 6.43 14.77 -12.70
N ASN A 129 7.38 13.91 -13.11
CA ASN A 129 7.69 12.67 -12.39
C ASN A 129 8.13 12.97 -10.96
N ILE A 130 9.05 13.93 -10.78
CA ILE A 130 9.50 14.40 -9.47
C ILE A 130 8.31 14.83 -8.61
N GLN A 131 7.35 15.57 -9.17
CA GLN A 131 6.19 16.03 -8.42
C GLN A 131 5.28 14.88 -7.96
N VAL A 132 5.06 13.86 -8.81
CA VAL A 132 4.30 12.64 -8.44
C VAL A 132 5.01 11.90 -7.30
N LEU A 133 6.33 11.70 -7.41
CA LEU A 133 7.14 11.02 -6.40
C LEU A 133 7.15 11.78 -5.06
N LEU A 134 7.25 13.12 -5.09
CA LEU A 134 7.15 13.95 -3.89
C LEU A 134 5.77 13.88 -3.24
N ARG A 135 4.69 13.85 -4.03
CA ARG A 135 3.34 13.64 -3.50
C ARG A 135 3.22 12.27 -2.84
N ALA A 136 3.79 11.21 -3.45
CA ALA A 136 3.84 9.88 -2.86
C ALA A 136 4.59 9.87 -1.52
N LEU A 137 5.74 10.55 -1.45
CA LEU A 137 6.56 10.67 -0.24
C LEU A 137 5.75 11.23 0.95
N THR A 138 4.93 12.26 0.72
CA THR A 138 4.09 12.88 1.77
C THR A 138 2.85 12.06 2.18
N GLN A 139 2.61 10.91 1.55
CA GLN A 139 1.51 9.99 1.86
C GLN A 139 1.99 8.74 2.61
N LEU A 140 3.30 8.56 2.77
CA LEU A 140 3.87 7.42 3.48
C LEU A 140 3.48 7.41 4.96
N GLN A 141 3.22 6.20 5.47
CA GLN A 141 3.05 5.91 6.89
C GLN A 141 4.34 5.25 7.39
N LEU A 142 5.20 6.03 8.04
CA LEU A 142 6.52 5.59 8.48
C LEU A 142 6.47 4.93 9.87
N VAL A 143 7.32 3.93 10.09
CA VAL A 143 7.51 3.25 11.37
C VAL A 143 8.93 3.52 11.85
N LEU A 144 9.11 4.53 12.70
CA LEU A 144 10.42 5.12 13.04
C LEU A 144 10.86 4.73 14.45
N ASP A 145 10.90 3.44 14.73
CA ASP A 145 11.27 2.91 16.05
C ASP A 145 12.80 2.83 16.26
N ASP A 146 13.57 2.95 15.17
CA ASP A 146 15.04 2.88 15.15
C ASP A 146 15.64 4.22 14.70
N GLU A 147 16.52 4.78 15.53
CA GLU A 147 17.25 6.01 15.25
C GLU A 147 18.12 5.91 13.99
N ILE A 148 18.66 4.73 13.68
CA ILE A 148 19.45 4.48 12.47
C ILE A 148 18.57 4.66 11.24
N VAL A 149 17.35 4.13 11.25
CA VAL A 149 16.40 4.26 10.15
C VAL A 149 15.99 5.73 9.96
N LEU A 150 15.71 6.43 11.05
CA LEU A 150 15.39 7.87 11.01
C LEU A 150 16.56 8.69 10.41
N GLN A 151 17.79 8.42 10.85
CA GLN A 151 18.97 9.13 10.36
C GLN A 151 19.22 8.84 8.88
N ASN A 152 19.06 7.59 8.46
CA ASN A 152 19.20 7.19 7.06
C ASN A 152 18.21 7.94 6.16
N ILE A 153 16.91 7.96 6.52
CA ILE A 153 15.90 8.67 5.73
C ILE A 153 16.17 10.17 5.74
N SER A 154 16.47 10.76 6.90
CA SER A 154 16.75 12.20 7.02
C SER A 154 17.91 12.64 6.14
N THR A 155 19.00 11.86 6.13
CA THR A 155 20.19 12.14 5.31
C THR A 155 19.87 12.16 3.81
N VAL A 156 19.04 11.22 3.33
CA VAL A 156 18.68 11.18 1.90
C VAL A 156 17.71 12.30 1.55
N VAL A 157 16.76 12.63 2.42
CA VAL A 157 15.81 13.74 2.22
C VAL A 157 16.52 15.10 2.17
N GLU A 158 17.56 15.30 2.99
CA GLU A 158 18.39 16.51 2.94
C GLU A 158 19.06 16.67 1.57
N LYS A 159 19.64 15.59 1.03
CA LYS A 159 20.21 15.60 -0.34
C LYS A 159 19.16 15.95 -1.40
N VAL A 160 17.95 15.42 -1.26
CA VAL A 160 16.83 15.76 -2.16
C VAL A 160 16.49 17.26 -2.05
N ALA A 161 16.43 17.80 -0.83
CA ALA A 161 16.15 19.22 -0.59
C ALA A 161 17.20 20.15 -1.23
N GLU A 162 18.47 19.77 -1.19
CA GLU A 162 19.57 20.52 -1.82
C GLU A 162 19.52 20.46 -3.35
N SER A 163 19.07 19.33 -3.92
CA SER A 163 19.00 19.13 -5.36
C SER A 163 17.85 19.90 -6.05
N ILE A 164 16.73 20.09 -5.33
CA ILE A 164 15.50 20.67 -5.90
C ILE A 164 15.51 22.20 -5.80
N LYS A 165 15.39 22.85 -6.96
CA LYS A 165 15.33 24.32 -7.06
C LYS A 165 13.89 24.87 -7.06
N ASP A 166 12.92 24.04 -7.45
CA ASP A 166 11.53 24.49 -7.58
C ASP A 166 10.87 24.67 -6.21
N ARG A 167 10.33 25.87 -5.98
CA ARG A 167 9.67 26.24 -4.73
C ARG A 167 8.39 25.44 -4.47
N SER A 168 7.69 24.97 -5.52
CA SER A 168 6.48 24.16 -5.34
C SER A 168 6.85 22.76 -4.82
N CYS A 169 7.89 22.15 -5.39
CA CYS A 169 8.45 20.88 -4.97
C CYS A 169 9.03 20.92 -3.54
N LEU A 170 9.75 22.00 -3.19
CA LEU A 170 10.30 22.20 -1.84
C LEU A 170 9.22 22.16 -0.74
N ARG A 171 7.97 22.59 -1.02
CA ARG A 171 6.88 22.50 -0.04
C ARG A 171 6.56 21.06 0.37
N TYR A 172 6.61 20.12 -0.58
CA TYR A 172 6.39 18.70 -0.28
C TYR A 172 7.54 18.12 0.55
N ILE A 173 8.78 18.51 0.26
CA ILE A 173 9.95 18.07 1.02
C ILE A 173 9.89 18.58 2.45
N HIS A 174 9.60 19.87 2.65
CA HIS A 174 9.47 20.44 4.00
C HIS A 174 8.33 19.80 4.78
N LYS A 175 7.20 19.48 4.12
CA LYS A 175 6.12 18.70 4.73
C LYS A 175 6.63 17.33 5.19
N PHE A 176 7.41 16.64 4.35
CA PHE A 176 7.97 15.34 4.71
C PHE A 176 9.01 15.41 5.83
N GLN A 177 9.91 16.41 5.81
CA GLN A 177 10.85 16.67 6.91
C GLN A 177 10.11 16.93 8.24
N HIS A 178 9.00 17.68 8.19
CA HIS A 178 8.15 17.88 9.36
C HIS A 178 7.50 16.56 9.82
N MET A 179 7.09 15.67 8.90
CA MET A 179 6.60 14.33 9.24
C MET A 179 7.68 13.51 9.96
N LEU A 180 8.94 13.56 9.52
CA LEU A 180 10.06 12.87 10.19
C LEU A 180 10.32 13.44 11.60
N ALA A 181 10.32 14.77 11.74
CA ALA A 181 10.52 15.43 13.03
C ALA A 181 9.37 15.18 14.01
N SER A 182 8.14 15.14 13.49
CA SER A 182 6.91 14.86 14.26
C SER A 182 6.72 13.38 14.57
N GLY A 183 7.38 12.50 13.82
CA GLY A 183 7.31 11.04 13.95
C GLY A 183 7.92 10.48 15.24
N LYS A 184 8.28 11.34 16.20
CA LYS A 184 8.64 10.90 17.55
C LYS A 184 7.39 10.38 18.25
N PHE A 185 7.34 9.04 18.37
CA PHE A 185 6.54 8.26 19.33
C PHE A 185 5.09 7.91 18.94
N SER A 186 4.92 6.92 18.06
CA SER A 186 3.73 6.06 18.13
C SER A 186 3.94 5.00 19.20
N LEU A 187 3.79 5.37 20.48
CA LEU A 187 3.61 4.36 21.52
C LEU A 187 2.23 3.74 21.33
N THR A 188 2.19 2.51 20.82
CA THR A 188 1.02 1.66 21.00
C THR A 188 0.91 1.38 22.50
N ARG A 189 0.04 2.12 23.20
CA ARG A 189 -0.34 1.86 24.58
C ARG A 189 -1.10 0.54 24.61
N SER A 190 -0.39 -0.58 24.69
CA SER A 190 -0.96 -1.83 25.21
C SER A 190 -1.38 -1.57 26.65
N GLY A 191 -2.69 -1.41 26.86
CA GLY A 191 -3.28 -1.41 28.18
C GLY A 191 -3.10 -2.79 28.81
N THR A 192 -2.08 -2.91 29.66
CA THR A 192 -2.02 -3.96 30.66
C THR A 192 -2.96 -3.57 31.79
N THR A 193 -4.01 -4.37 32.01
CA THR A 193 -4.56 -4.58 33.35
C THR A 193 -4.66 -6.07 33.58
N ALA A 194 -3.61 -6.63 34.16
CA ALA A 194 -3.71 -7.81 35.00
C ALA A 194 -4.02 -7.31 36.43
N ASN A 195 -5.08 -7.83 37.06
CA ASN A 195 -4.94 -8.59 38.31
C ASN A 195 -6.27 -9.02 38.97
N MET A 196 -6.18 -10.23 39.55
CA MET A 196 -6.77 -10.74 40.80
C MET A 196 -8.13 -11.46 40.80
N GLU A 197 -8.02 -12.79 40.69
CA GLU A 197 -8.52 -13.89 41.57
C GLU A 197 -9.75 -13.71 42.50
N THR A 198 -10.69 -14.66 42.31
CA THR A 198 -11.74 -15.35 43.13
C THR A 198 -11.75 -15.22 44.68
N PRO A 199 -12.88 -15.43 45.44
CA PRO A 199 -13.70 -16.67 45.40
C PRO A 199 -15.19 -16.66 45.89
N THR A 200 -15.84 -17.83 45.68
CA THR A 200 -16.93 -18.50 46.46
C THR A 200 -18.38 -17.97 46.50
N GLY A 201 -19.35 -18.88 46.27
CA GLY A 201 -20.68 -18.85 46.90
C GLY A 201 -21.87 -19.27 46.02
N SER A 202 -22.40 -20.47 46.26
CA SER A 202 -23.55 -21.13 45.62
C SER A 202 -24.87 -20.34 45.61
N SER A 203 -25.74 -20.59 44.61
CA SER A 203 -27.13 -21.06 44.81
C SER A 203 -27.88 -21.29 43.47
N VAL A 204 -28.77 -22.26 43.53
CA VAL A 204 -29.60 -22.91 42.51
C VAL A 204 -30.74 -22.00 42.03
N ILE A 205 -31.22 -22.16 40.79
CA ILE A 205 -32.62 -22.46 40.40
C ILE A 205 -32.81 -22.36 38.87
N THR A 206 -33.57 -23.36 38.42
CA THR A 206 -34.14 -23.74 37.12
C THR A 206 -34.78 -22.64 36.27
N ASN A 207 -34.67 -22.72 34.93
CA ASN A 207 -35.79 -23.16 34.09
C ASN A 207 -35.45 -23.27 32.60
N VAL A 208 -36.08 -24.28 32.00
CA VAL A 208 -36.20 -24.62 30.58
C VAL A 208 -37.14 -23.61 29.92
N ASP A 209 -36.80 -23.09 28.73
CA ASP A 209 -37.67 -23.16 27.54
C ASP A 209 -37.09 -22.44 26.30
N GLN A 210 -36.98 -23.24 25.25
CA GLN A 210 -37.33 -23.01 23.85
C GLN A 210 -37.03 -21.69 23.09
N GLN A 211 -36.44 -21.93 21.92
CA GLN A 211 -36.87 -21.48 20.58
C GLN A 211 -36.15 -20.30 19.89
N THR A 212 -35.35 -20.73 18.89
CA THR A 212 -35.35 -20.29 17.47
C THR A 212 -35.13 -18.82 17.15
N VAL A 213 -33.98 -18.50 16.54
CA VAL A 213 -33.88 -17.40 15.56
C VAL A 213 -33.01 -17.82 14.37
N ASN A 214 -33.50 -17.40 13.19
CA ASN A 214 -33.08 -17.65 11.83
C ASN A 214 -31.65 -17.17 11.45
N SER A 215 -31.17 -17.81 10.37
CA SER A 215 -30.19 -17.47 9.31
C SER A 215 -29.45 -16.11 9.26
N PRO A 216 -28.27 -16.09 8.59
CA PRO A 216 -27.28 -15.01 8.66
C PRO A 216 -27.57 -13.84 7.71
N GLU A 217 -27.29 -12.62 8.18
CA GLU A 217 -27.23 -11.44 7.34
C GLU A 217 -25.95 -11.37 6.51
N VAL A 218 -26.17 -11.06 5.24
CA VAL A 218 -25.23 -10.85 4.16
C VAL A 218 -24.63 -9.44 4.30
N ILE A 219 -23.31 -9.32 4.43
CA ILE A 219 -22.61 -8.03 4.27
C ILE A 219 -22.07 -7.97 2.84
N CYS A 220 -22.77 -7.24 1.98
CA CYS A 220 -22.35 -6.94 0.61
C CYS A 220 -22.41 -5.42 0.37
N CYS A 221 -21.32 -4.91 -0.22
CA CYS A 221 -21.21 -3.72 -1.06
C CYS A 221 -21.59 -2.34 -0.48
N CYS A 222 -20.55 -1.52 -0.22
CA CYS A 222 -20.65 -0.07 -0.29
C CYS A 222 -19.43 0.48 -1.05
N LEU A 223 -19.50 0.47 -2.39
CA LEU A 223 -18.68 1.31 -3.27
C LEU A 223 -19.47 1.56 -4.56
N SER A 224 -20.26 2.63 -4.58
CA SER A 224 -20.51 3.49 -5.76
C SER A 224 -21.67 4.43 -5.50
N LYS A 225 -21.38 5.74 -5.45
CA LYS A 225 -21.99 6.78 -6.29
C LYS A 225 -21.57 8.15 -5.79
N VAL A 226 -20.65 8.78 -6.52
CA VAL A 226 -20.56 10.23 -6.66
C VAL A 226 -20.85 10.52 -8.13
N THR A 227 -22.08 10.92 -8.37
CA THR A 227 -22.55 11.85 -9.42
C THR A 227 -24.04 12.03 -9.21
#